data_AF-A0A151R8U4-F1
#
_entry.id   AF-A0A151R8U4-F1
#
_cell.length_a   1.000
_cell.length_b   1.000
_cell.length_c   1.000
_cell.angle_alpha   90.00
_cell.angle_beta   90.00
_cell.angle_gamma   90.00
#
_symmetry.space_group_name_H-M   'P 1'
#
loop_
_entity.id
_entity.type
_entity.pdbx_description
1 polymer ?
#
loop_
_entity_poly.entity_id
_entity_poly.type
_entity_poly.pdbx_seq_one_letter_code
_entity_poly.pdbx_strand_id
1 'polypeptide(L)'
;DNWNGNEPLSTTFPILFLIAGQKHAMITNMGHWLERGWVLQLLWNRSIENMELIQEQQLIDRIIGIKIQADATSCWIWREEASGIFSIKSAYSVLAKRGGVEDNMFKQIWTIMGLPKAHMFLWQVLNKGLPIMENLLTRNVNLNEQ
;
A
#
# COMPACT_ATOMS: atom_id res chain seq x y z
N ASP A 1 5.03 4.73 -0.78
CA ASP A 1 5.19 5.87 0.14
C ASP A 1 4.60 7.15 -0.48
N ASN A 2 3.38 7.06 -1.00
CA ASN A 2 2.76 8.19 -1.70
C ASN A 2 1.83 8.88 -0.71
N TRP A 3 2.45 9.57 0.26
CA TRP A 3 1.80 10.22 1.38
C TRP A 3 0.88 11.36 0.94
N ASN A 4 1.36 12.20 0.02
CA ASN A 4 0.58 13.29 -0.54
C ASN A 4 0.88 13.44 -2.03
N GLY A 5 0.07 12.80 -2.88
CA GLY A 5 0.17 12.83 -4.34
C GLY A 5 0.49 11.48 -4.98
N ASN A 6 0.88 11.50 -6.25
CA ASN A 6 1.13 10.29 -7.05
C ASN A 6 2.55 9.74 -6.92
N GLU A 7 3.46 10.49 -6.32
CA GLU A 7 4.87 10.12 -6.16
C GLU A 7 5.34 10.36 -4.73
N PRO A 8 6.38 9.64 -4.27
CA PRO A 8 7.01 9.89 -2.98
C PRO A 8 7.63 11.29 -2.91
N LEU A 9 7.61 11.89 -1.71
CA LEU A 9 8.26 13.19 -1.47
C LEU A 9 9.76 13.15 -1.74
N SER A 10 10.42 12.01 -1.55
CA SER A 10 11.84 11.82 -1.88
C SER A 10 12.13 11.90 -3.38
N THR A 11 11.16 11.54 -4.22
CA THR A 11 11.26 11.66 -5.68
C THR A 11 10.93 13.07 -6.14
N THR A 12 9.92 13.71 -5.54
CA THR A 12 9.53 15.09 -5.88
C THR A 12 10.56 16.13 -5.41
N PHE A 13 11.21 15.91 -4.25
CA PHE A 13 12.17 16.83 -3.64
C PHE A 13 13.51 16.14 -3.34
N PRO A 14 14.26 15.71 -4.38
CA PRO A 14 15.44 14.86 -4.20
C PRO A 14 16.58 15.56 -3.46
N ILE A 15 16.76 16.87 -3.70
CA ILE A 15 17.81 17.67 -3.06
C ILE A 15 17.52 17.82 -1.56
N LEU A 16 16.30 18.24 -1.21
CA LEU A 16 15.86 18.33 0.19
C LEU A 16 15.96 16.97 0.90
N PHE A 17 15.55 15.89 0.23
CA PHE A 17 15.69 14.55 0.78
C PHE A 17 17.15 14.14 1.01
N LEU A 18 18.08 14.58 0.15
CA LEU A 18 19.50 14.33 0.34
C LEU A 18 20.04 14.97 1.62
N ILE A 19 19.61 16.20 1.92
CA ILE A 19 20.08 16.98 3.07
C ILE A 19 19.22 16.82 4.34
N ALA A 20 18.08 16.11 4.27
CA ALA A 20 17.24 15.85 5.42
C ALA A 20 17.99 15.04 6.50
N GLY A 21 17.96 15.52 7.74
CA GLY A 21 18.49 14.83 8.91
C GLY A 21 17.56 13.74 9.46
N GLN A 22 16.31 13.71 9.00
CA GLN A 22 15.24 12.87 9.56
C GLN A 22 14.62 11.92 8.52
N LYS A 23 15.42 11.34 7.62
CA LYS A 23 14.92 10.55 6.46
C LYS A 23 14.08 9.32 6.81
N HIS A 24 14.29 8.75 7.99
CA HIS A 24 13.62 7.53 8.45
C HIS A 24 12.79 7.79 9.71
N ALA A 25 12.60 9.05 10.09
CA ALA A 25 11.78 9.40 11.24
C ALA A 25 10.29 9.25 10.89
N MET A 26 9.48 8.86 11.88
CA MET A 26 8.03 8.98 11.77
C MET A 26 7.64 10.46 11.80
N ILE A 27 6.61 10.85 11.03
CA ILE A 27 6.20 12.26 10.97
C ILE A 27 5.81 12.82 12.33
N THR A 28 5.25 11.97 13.21
CA THR A 28 4.89 12.30 14.59
C THR A 28 6.08 12.66 15.47
N ASN A 29 7.30 12.36 15.01
CA ASN A 29 8.55 12.69 15.70
C ASN A 29 9.31 13.81 14.98
N MET A 30 8.77 14.35 13.89
CA MET A 30 9.37 15.42 13.07
C MET A 30 8.75 16.79 13.40
N GLY A 31 8.35 17.00 14.65
CA GLY A 31 7.67 18.22 15.06
C GLY A 31 7.30 18.18 16.54
N HIS A 32 6.48 19.15 16.95
CA HIS A 32 6.01 19.26 18.34
C HIS A 32 4.58 19.81 18.39
N TRP A 33 3.88 19.49 19.48
CA TRP A 33 2.53 20.00 19.73
C TRP A 33 2.61 21.35 20.46
N LEU A 34 1.97 22.37 19.90
CA LEU A 34 1.71 23.65 20.57
C LEU A 34 0.21 23.79 20.86
N GLU A 35 -0.19 24.80 21.62
CA GLU A 35 -1.60 25.08 21.95
C GLU A 35 -2.52 25.20 20.72
N ARG A 36 -1.96 25.62 19.58
CA ARG A 36 -2.69 25.81 18.31
C ARG A 36 -2.68 24.58 17.39
N GLY A 37 -2.04 23.49 17.81
CA GLY A 37 -1.94 22.25 17.05
C GLY A 37 -0.50 21.80 16.79
N TRP A 38 -0.37 20.80 15.91
CA TRP A 38 0.91 20.22 15.51
C TRP A 38 1.71 21.19 14.64
N VAL A 39 2.98 21.39 14.99
CA VAL A 39 3.94 22.17 14.21
C VAL A 39 5.04 21.24 13.71
N LEU A 40 5.18 21.18 12.38
CA LEU A 40 6.25 20.43 11.72
C LEU A 40 7.59 21.15 11.91
N GLN A 41 8.64 20.40 12.24
CA GLN A 41 10.00 20.88 12.38
C GLN A 41 10.94 20.00 11.56
N LEU A 42 11.24 20.44 10.34
CA LEU A 42 12.19 19.77 9.46
C LEU A 42 13.63 20.10 9.91
N LEU A 43 14.45 19.06 10.07
CA LEU A 43 15.87 19.22 10.37
C LEU A 43 16.71 18.94 9.12
N TRP A 44 17.60 19.89 8.81
CA TRP A 44 18.52 19.83 7.68
C TRP A 44 19.95 19.63 8.19
N ASN A 45 20.71 18.74 7.53
CA ASN A 45 22.11 18.45 7.87
C ASN A 45 23.07 19.58 7.45
N ARG A 46 22.62 20.49 6.60
CA ARG A 46 23.31 21.73 6.22
C ARG A 46 22.30 22.87 6.06
N SER A 47 22.80 24.09 5.98
CA SER A 47 21.98 25.25 5.62
C SER A 47 21.35 25.05 4.24
N ILE A 48 20.08 25.44 4.14
CA ILE A 48 19.38 25.55 2.86
C ILE A 48 19.93 26.74 2.08
N GLU A 49 20.20 26.51 0.81
CA GLU A 49 20.68 27.53 -0.11
C GLU A 49 19.52 28.30 -0.75
N ASN A 50 19.77 29.51 -1.25
CA ASN A 50 18.72 30.37 -1.82
C ASN A 50 17.91 29.70 -2.94
N MET A 51 18.53 28.82 -3.73
CA MET A 51 17.85 28.09 -4.81
C MET A 51 16.93 26.98 -4.29
N GLU A 52 17.17 26.49 -3.07
CA GLU A 52 16.43 25.40 -2.43
C GLU A 52 15.24 25.91 -1.62
N LEU A 53 15.25 27.19 -1.21
CA LEU A 53 14.17 27.83 -0.42
C LEU A 53 12.79 27.69 -1.09
N ILE A 54 12.72 27.80 -2.41
CA ILE A 54 11.45 27.64 -3.15
C ILE A 54 10.94 26.20 -3.01
N GLN A 55 11.83 25.21 -3.12
CA GLN A 55 11.46 23.81 -2.95
C GLN A 55 11.05 23.50 -1.51
N GLU A 56 11.73 24.11 -0.53
CA GLU A 56 11.39 23.96 0.88
C GLU A 56 9.99 24.51 1.16
N GLN A 57 9.67 25.71 0.67
CA GLN A 57 8.35 26.28 0.84
C GLN A 57 7.26 25.39 0.21
N GLN A 58 7.50 24.86 -0.99
CA GLN A 58 6.58 23.93 -1.64
C GLN A 58 6.39 22.62 -0.85
N LEU A 59 7.46 22.11 -0.23
CA LEU A 59 7.38 20.93 0.64
C LEU A 59 6.55 21.24 1.89
N ILE A 60 6.81 22.37 2.53
CA ILE A 60 6.09 22.84 3.73
C ILE A 60 4.60 23.00 3.42
N ASP A 61 4.24 23.71 2.35
CA ASP A 61 2.84 23.91 1.95
C ASP A 61 2.12 22.58 1.70
N ARG A 62 2.83 21.60 1.13
CA ARG A 62 2.32 20.26 0.88
C ARG A 62 2.11 19.46 2.15
N ILE A 63 2.92 19.65 3.19
CA ILE A 63 2.78 18.92 4.46
C ILE A 63 1.81 19.63 5.41
N ILE A 64 1.76 20.97 5.45
CA ILE A 64 0.87 21.74 6.33
C ILE A 64 -0.61 21.42 6.09
N GLY A 65 -0.99 21.09 4.85
CA GLY A 65 -2.36 20.65 4.53
C GLY A 65 -2.77 19.33 5.19
N ILE A 66 -1.84 18.57 5.76
CA ILE A 66 -2.07 17.26 6.36
C ILE A 66 -2.34 17.43 7.85
N LYS A 67 -3.57 17.12 8.28
CA LYS A 67 -3.92 17.09 9.70
C LYS A 67 -3.36 15.82 10.35
N ILE A 68 -2.28 15.97 11.10
CA ILE A 68 -1.76 14.90 11.96
C ILE A 68 -2.64 14.83 13.21
N GLN A 69 -3.11 13.64 13.56
CA GLN A 69 -3.88 13.39 14.77
C GLN A 69 -2.95 12.76 15.82
N ALA A 70 -2.85 13.37 17.00
CA ALA A 70 -1.95 12.92 18.07
C ALA A 70 -2.27 11.50 18.55
N ASP A 71 -3.57 11.21 18.70
CA ASP A 71 -4.06 10.01 19.38
C ASP A 71 -4.53 8.92 18.40
N ALA A 72 -4.35 9.14 17.09
CA ALA A 72 -4.76 8.18 16.09
C ALA A 72 -3.65 7.14 15.85
N THR A 73 -4.01 5.87 16.04
CA THR A 73 -3.17 4.76 15.57
C THR A 73 -3.02 4.83 14.05
N SER A 74 -1.81 4.60 13.54
CA SER A 74 -1.55 4.54 12.10
C SER A 74 -2.51 3.57 11.43
N CYS A 75 -3.30 4.07 10.47
CA CYS A 75 -4.27 3.27 9.74
C CYS A 75 -3.93 3.23 8.25
N TRP A 76 -4.29 2.12 7.61
CA TRP A 76 -4.21 2.00 6.15
C TRP A 76 -5.42 2.69 5.52
N ILE A 77 -5.14 3.57 4.55
CA ILE A 77 -6.19 4.27 3.79
C ILE A 77 -6.42 3.54 2.47
N TRP A 78 -7.66 3.14 2.22
CA TRP A 78 -8.09 2.55 0.97
C TRP A 78 -8.35 3.65 -0.07
N ARG A 79 -7.37 3.88 -0.96
CA ARG A 79 -7.38 4.98 -1.94
C ARG A 79 -8.47 4.90 -3.01
N GLU A 80 -9.07 3.74 -3.18
CA GLU A 80 -10.11 3.52 -4.19
C GLU A 80 -11.52 3.87 -3.68
N GLU A 81 -11.64 4.34 -2.42
CA GLU A 81 -12.89 4.81 -1.82
C GLU A 81 -12.68 6.19 -1.20
N ALA A 82 -13.59 7.13 -1.46
CA ALA A 82 -13.46 8.50 -0.96
C ALA A 82 -13.47 8.61 0.57
N SER A 83 -14.13 7.67 1.26
CA SER A 83 -14.10 7.57 2.71
C SER A 83 -12.74 7.14 3.27
N GLY A 84 -11.86 6.60 2.42
CA GLY A 84 -10.59 6.00 2.83
C GLY A 84 -10.73 4.67 3.56
N ILE A 85 -11.96 4.19 3.80
CA ILE A 85 -12.24 2.96 4.53
C ILE A 85 -12.28 1.78 3.56
N PHE A 86 -11.53 0.74 3.90
CA PHE A 86 -11.58 -0.51 3.16
C PHE A 86 -12.95 -1.19 3.33
N SER A 87 -13.52 -1.67 2.24
CA SER A 87 -14.66 -2.57 2.28
C SER A 87 -14.51 -3.66 1.23
N ILE A 88 -15.07 -4.84 1.50
CA ILE A 88 -15.10 -5.93 0.53
C ILE A 88 -15.76 -5.46 -0.78
N LYS A 89 -16.85 -4.69 -0.68
CA LYS A 89 -17.58 -4.16 -1.83
C LYS A 89 -16.70 -3.25 -2.70
N SER A 90 -15.98 -2.31 -2.09
CA SER A 90 -15.10 -1.39 -2.84
C SER A 90 -13.91 -2.13 -3.44
N ALA A 91 -13.33 -3.09 -2.71
CA ALA A 91 -12.28 -3.97 -3.24
C ALA A 91 -12.74 -4.76 -4.48
N TYR A 92 -13.91 -5.41 -4.41
CA TYR A 92 -14.45 -6.15 -5.56
C TYR A 92 -14.78 -5.24 -6.75
N SER A 93 -15.30 -4.04 -6.52
CA SER A 93 -15.55 -3.05 -7.59
C SER A 93 -14.26 -2.70 -8.33
N VAL A 94 -13.15 -2.49 -7.61
CA VAL A 94 -11.84 -2.21 -8.19
C VAL A 94 -11.32 -3.42 -8.96
N LEU A 95 -11.42 -4.62 -8.39
CA LEU A 95 -11.01 -5.85 -9.07
C LEU A 95 -11.81 -6.03 -10.37
N ALA A 96 -13.13 -5.91 -10.34
CA ALA A 96 -13.97 -6.05 -11.53
C ALA A 96 -13.59 -5.01 -12.61
N LYS A 97 -13.35 -3.75 -12.24
CA LYS A 97 -12.92 -2.69 -13.18
C LYS A 97 -11.56 -2.93 -13.79
N ARG A 98 -10.61 -3.48 -13.02
CA ARG A 98 -9.25 -3.79 -13.50
C ARG A 98 -9.20 -5.04 -14.39
N GLY A 99 -10.36 -5.56 -14.82
CA GLY A 99 -10.44 -6.82 -15.54
C GLY A 99 -9.96 -7.96 -14.65
N GLY A 100 -10.40 -7.93 -13.38
CA GLY A 100 -10.01 -8.90 -12.36
C GLY A 100 -10.05 -10.27 -12.97
N VAL A 101 -8.96 -11.04 -12.76
CA VAL A 101 -8.58 -12.25 -13.49
C VAL A 101 -9.80 -13.14 -13.75
N GLU A 102 -10.56 -12.82 -14.79
CA GLU A 102 -11.50 -13.72 -15.40
C GLU A 102 -10.60 -14.63 -16.21
N ASP A 103 -9.98 -15.57 -15.50
CA ASP A 103 -9.17 -16.56 -16.17
C ASP A 103 -10.14 -17.35 -17.04
N ASN A 104 -10.07 -17.08 -18.34
CA ASN A 104 -10.92 -17.72 -19.33
C ASN A 104 -10.84 -19.24 -19.21
N MET A 105 -9.71 -19.75 -18.69
CA MET A 105 -9.50 -21.15 -18.35
C MET A 105 -10.47 -21.68 -17.29
N PHE A 106 -10.81 -20.91 -16.24
CA PHE A 106 -11.77 -21.36 -15.23
C PHE A 106 -13.20 -21.40 -15.77
N LYS A 107 -13.57 -20.50 -16.70
CA LYS A 107 -14.88 -20.56 -17.38
C LYS A 107 -15.01 -21.83 -18.22
N GLN A 108 -13.95 -22.23 -18.91
CA GLN A 108 -13.94 -23.44 -19.73
C GLN A 108 -14.23 -24.71 -18.93
N ILE A 109 -13.78 -24.81 -17.67
CA ILE A 109 -14.08 -25.96 -16.80
C ILE A 109 -15.59 -26.23 -16.76
N TRP A 110 -16.38 -25.17 -16.57
CA TRP A 110 -17.85 -25.26 -16.43
C TRP A 110 -18.59 -25.41 -17.75
N THR A 111 -17.89 -25.32 -18.88
CA THR A 111 -18.46 -25.60 -20.22
C THR A 111 -18.30 -27.06 -20.63
N ILE A 112 -17.44 -27.83 -19.95
CA ILE A 112 -17.22 -29.25 -20.24
C ILE A 112 -18.44 -30.05 -19.79
N MET A 113 -19.02 -30.85 -20.69
CA MET A 113 -20.06 -31.80 -20.31
C MET A 113 -19.47 -32.88 -19.39
N GLY A 114 -19.91 -32.95 -18.13
CA GLY A 114 -19.36 -33.90 -17.17
C GLY A 114 -20.00 -33.89 -15.79
N LEU A 115 -19.54 -34.80 -14.93
CA LEU A 115 -20.00 -34.87 -13.55
C LEU A 115 -19.53 -33.66 -12.73
N PRO A 116 -20.32 -33.15 -11.77
CA PRO A 116 -19.90 -32.05 -10.88
C PRO A 116 -18.56 -32.31 -10.18
N LYS A 117 -18.27 -33.59 -9.85
CA LYS A 117 -17.00 -34.00 -9.25
C LYS A 117 -15.79 -33.77 -10.17
N ALA A 118 -15.94 -33.97 -11.47
CA ALA A 118 -14.87 -33.74 -12.44
C ALA A 118 -14.54 -32.26 -12.57
N HIS A 119 -15.57 -31.40 -12.57
CA HIS A 119 -15.40 -29.94 -12.57
C HIS A 119 -14.64 -29.46 -11.33
N MET A 120 -15.06 -29.91 -10.14
CA MET A 120 -14.39 -29.57 -8.89
C MET A 120 -12.93 -30.04 -8.88
N PHE A 121 -12.67 -31.25 -9.37
CA PHE A 121 -11.31 -31.78 -9.48
C PHE A 121 -10.44 -30.91 -10.42
N LEU A 122 -10.93 -30.57 -11.61
CA LEU A 122 -10.22 -29.71 -12.56
C LEU A 122 -9.96 -28.31 -11.98
N TRP A 123 -10.94 -27.72 -11.29
CA TRP A 123 -10.78 -26.44 -10.61
C TRP A 123 -9.72 -26.51 -9.51
N GLN A 124 -9.68 -27.60 -8.73
CA GLN A 124 -8.64 -27.83 -7.72
C GLN A 124 -7.26 -28.01 -8.36
N VAL A 125 -7.14 -28.75 -9.47
CA VAL A 125 -5.87 -28.92 -10.18
C VAL A 125 -5.31 -27.57 -10.63
N LEU A 126 -6.14 -26.75 -11.30
CA LEU A 126 -5.71 -25.46 -11.83
C LEU A 126 -5.34 -24.45 -10.74
N ASN A 127 -6.00 -24.52 -9.57
CA ASN A 127 -5.67 -23.68 -8.41
C ASN A 127 -4.55 -24.24 -7.51
N LYS A 128 -3.82 -25.28 -7.94
CA LYS A 128 -2.85 -26.00 -7.09
C LYS A 128 -3.45 -26.41 -5.73
N GLY A 129 -4.74 -26.73 -5.73
CA GLY A 129 -5.55 -27.07 -4.56
C GLY A 129 -5.45 -28.53 -4.15
N LEU A 130 -4.89 -29.40 -4.99
CA LEU A 130 -4.68 -30.80 -4.64
C LEU A 130 -3.61 -30.93 -3.54
N PRO A 131 -3.81 -31.81 -2.54
CA PRO A 131 -2.87 -32.05 -1.45
C PRO A 131 -1.70 -32.93 -1.90
N ILE A 132 -1.00 -32.51 -2.95
CA ILE A 132 0.25 -33.14 -3.40
C ILE A 132 1.43 -32.47 -2.73
N MET A 133 2.52 -33.22 -2.53
CA MET A 133 3.72 -32.78 -1.80
C MET A 133 4.20 -31.39 -2.25
N GLU A 134 4.30 -31.16 -3.56
CA GLU A 134 4.76 -29.88 -4.12
C GLU A 134 3.86 -28.70 -3.71
N ASN A 135 2.53 -28.86 -3.80
CA ASN A 135 1.59 -27.80 -3.43
C ASN A 135 1.62 -27.51 -1.92
N LEU A 136 1.83 -28.54 -1.10
CA LEU A 136 1.91 -28.40 0.35
C LEU A 136 3.20 -27.67 0.76
N LEU A 137 4.33 -28.01 0.14
CA LEU A 137 5.60 -27.32 0.37
C LEU A 137 5.54 -25.84 -0.03
N THR A 138 4.91 -25.50 -1.17
CA THR A 138 4.74 -24.08 -1.56
C THR A 138 3.88 -23.27 -0.59
N ARG A 139 3.08 -23.94 0.25
CA ARG A 139 2.24 -23.32 1.29
C ARG A 139 2.89 -23.37 2.68
N ASN A 140 4.19 -23.71 2.75
CA ASN A 140 4.94 -23.86 3.99
C ASN A 140 4.35 -24.91 4.96
N VAL A 141 3.73 -25.96 4.43
CA VAL A 141 3.30 -27.11 5.23
C VAL A 141 4.47 -28.10 5.31
N ASN A 142 5.01 -28.30 6.52
CA ASN A 142 6.08 -29.26 6.77
C ASN A 142 5.52 -30.68 6.74
N LEU A 143 6.12 -31.54 5.91
CA LEU A 143 5.74 -32.96 5.77
C LEU A 143 6.69 -33.90 6.51
N ASN A 144 7.71 -33.37 7.18
CA ASN A 144 8.79 -34.11 7.82
C ASN A 144 8.55 -34.40 9.32
N GLU A 145 7.29 -34.47 9.75
CA GLU A 145 6.93 -34.89 11.11
C GLU A 145 6.12 -36.19 11.06
N GLN A 146 6.82 -37.32 10.90
CA GLN A 146 6.39 -38.65 11.36
C GLN A 146 7.59 -39.47 11.79
#